data_AF-A0A5C8VD28-F1
#
_entry.id   AF-A0A5C8VD28-F1
#
_cell.length_a   1.000
_cell.length_b   1.000
_cell.length_c   1.000
_cell.angle_alpha   90.00
_cell.angle_beta   90.00
_cell.angle_gamma   90.00
#
_symmetry.space_group_name_H-M   'P 1'
#
loop_
_entity.id
_entity.type
_entity.pdbx_description
1 polymer ?
#
loop_
_entity_poly.entity_id
_entity_poly.type
_entity_poly.pdbx_seq_one_letter_code
_entity_poly.pdbx_strand_id
1 'polypeptide(L)'
;MDTQIADALREALMCSVFISPSDPGLTYEELQEIGRRAGYRDGEVNDALRQVANNYTGRDRYIPEENIFIHGLTWMPDNPELRDFDAFDFIVKALNERIRDDGIREAQVDRGVVVEQAVGSGLNRTAVEAAITYMVFGNLLAESNGSLRTTQVMGTIVVPGDRWREWKRGRDVSWPRPHRARMRPIVSDVIGRRTDGRPSHVEPLAAFPDALDRLGFRTFKVWWTQTAREMLTSDPSSAATARIVLAAALVEGALTFVVHHARSKGLAVFQSSDFQKTPEHWKIVDLIRSAASGGKDAVLTQDAKVRAETLARARQRIHAGRMMVEHPGGPPDIKPEEARDAQATAEMVTRQVLEWLDRNPPN
;
A
#
# COMPACT_ATOMS: atom_id res chain seq x y z
N MET A 1 35.81 12.22 -17.21
CA MET A 1 34.35 12.30 -17.03
C MET A 1 34.08 11.98 -15.57
N ASP A 2 33.43 12.88 -14.83
CA ASP A 2 33.50 12.88 -13.37
C ASP A 2 32.56 11.84 -12.75
N THR A 3 33.12 10.69 -12.35
CA THR A 3 32.38 9.57 -11.75
C THR A 3 31.68 9.98 -10.44
N GLN A 4 32.15 11.04 -9.78
CA GLN A 4 31.57 11.53 -8.51
C GLN A 4 30.14 12.02 -8.65
N ILE A 5 29.79 12.65 -9.78
CA ILE A 5 28.44 13.17 -10.02
C ILE A 5 27.47 12.02 -10.28
N ALA A 6 27.87 11.05 -11.10
CA ALA A 6 27.08 9.85 -11.36
C ALA A 6 26.84 9.07 -10.05
N ASP A 7 27.85 8.93 -9.20
CA ASP A 7 27.71 8.26 -7.90
C ASP A 7 26.79 9.02 -6.95
N ALA A 8 26.84 10.36 -6.95
CA ALA A 8 25.90 11.18 -6.19
C ALA A 8 24.45 10.98 -6.67
N LEU A 9 24.21 10.94 -7.98
CA LEU A 9 22.87 10.71 -8.54
C LEU A 9 22.38 9.27 -8.27
N ARG A 10 23.26 8.26 -8.31
CA ARG A 10 22.93 6.89 -7.91
C ARG A 10 22.54 6.80 -6.43
N GLU A 11 23.27 7.48 -5.55
CA GLU A 11 22.92 7.55 -4.12
C GLU A 11 21.62 8.33 -3.89
N ALA A 12 21.31 9.36 -4.69
CA ALA A 12 20.03 10.06 -4.63
C ALA A 12 18.86 9.14 -5.01
N LEU A 13 19.01 8.36 -6.09
CA LEU A 13 18.05 7.34 -6.50
C LEU A 13 17.90 6.28 -5.41
N MET A 14 19.00 5.78 -4.82
CA MET A 14 18.94 4.83 -3.72
C MET A 14 18.19 5.41 -2.51
N CYS A 15 18.44 6.67 -2.13
CA CYS A 15 17.71 7.34 -1.06
C CYS A 15 16.20 7.39 -1.32
N SER A 16 15.77 7.54 -2.58
CA SER A 16 14.34 7.56 -2.94
C SER A 16 13.61 6.26 -2.55
N VAL A 17 14.29 5.11 -2.60
CA VAL A 17 13.73 3.81 -2.17
C VAL A 17 13.39 3.80 -0.68
N PHE A 18 14.20 4.46 0.15
CA PHE A 18 14.00 4.48 1.60
C PHE A 18 13.15 5.66 2.08
N ILE A 19 12.96 6.68 1.24
CA ILE A 19 12.15 7.87 1.55
C ILE A 19 10.71 7.71 1.04
N SER A 20 10.53 7.17 -0.16
CA SER A 20 9.21 6.91 -0.77
C SER A 20 9.17 5.50 -1.36
N PRO A 21 9.15 4.47 -0.52
CA PRO A 21 9.27 3.08 -0.96
C PRO A 21 8.13 2.59 -1.85
N SER A 22 6.96 3.24 -1.79
CA SER A 22 5.77 2.92 -2.59
C SER A 22 5.69 3.68 -3.92
N ASP A 23 6.45 4.77 -4.11
CA ASP A 23 6.65 5.47 -5.40
C ASP A 23 8.14 5.85 -5.56
N PRO A 24 9.05 4.85 -5.62
CA PRO A 24 10.48 5.10 -5.65
C PRO A 24 10.90 5.65 -7.01
N GLY A 25 12.11 6.21 -7.06
CA GLY A 25 12.66 6.86 -8.24
C GLY A 25 12.45 8.36 -8.24
N LEU A 26 13.05 9.04 -9.21
CA LEU A 26 13.07 10.50 -9.34
C LEU A 26 12.82 10.91 -10.80
N THR A 27 12.05 11.97 -11.04
CA THR A 27 11.90 12.53 -12.40
C THR A 27 13.20 13.20 -12.85
N TYR A 28 13.27 13.54 -14.14
CA TYR A 28 14.37 14.32 -14.69
C TYR A 28 14.52 15.67 -13.97
N GLU A 29 13.41 16.38 -13.75
CA GLU A 29 13.38 17.68 -13.09
C GLU A 29 13.80 17.57 -11.62
N GLU A 30 13.36 16.52 -10.92
CA GLU A 30 13.76 16.24 -9.54
C GLU A 30 15.27 15.99 -9.46
N LEU A 31 15.85 15.24 -10.41
CA LEU A 31 17.30 15.00 -10.46
C LEU A 31 18.10 16.26 -10.79
N GLN A 32 17.61 17.11 -11.69
CA GLN A 32 18.21 18.43 -11.97
C GLN A 32 18.20 19.32 -10.73
N GLU A 33 17.09 19.36 -10.01
CA GLU A 33 16.99 20.13 -8.77
C GLU A 33 17.96 19.60 -7.70
N ILE A 34 17.99 18.27 -7.50
CA ILE A 34 18.91 17.64 -6.55
C ILE A 34 20.36 17.97 -6.91
N GLY A 35 20.73 17.87 -8.20
CA GLY A 35 22.06 18.19 -8.70
C GLY A 35 22.48 19.64 -8.41
N ARG A 36 21.59 20.61 -8.70
CA ARG A 36 21.82 22.04 -8.41
C ARG A 36 21.99 22.30 -6.91
N ARG A 37 21.16 21.70 -6.07
CA ARG A 37 21.27 21.82 -4.59
C ARG A 37 22.51 21.12 -4.04
N ALA A 38 23.01 20.11 -4.74
CA ALA A 38 24.30 19.49 -4.52
C ALA A 38 25.47 20.29 -5.15
N GLY A 39 25.24 21.51 -5.62
CA GLY A 39 26.29 22.41 -6.13
C GLY A 39 26.87 22.00 -7.49
N TYR A 40 26.22 21.08 -8.21
CA TYR A 40 26.60 20.71 -9.57
C TYR A 40 25.91 21.62 -10.60
N ARG A 41 26.53 21.79 -11.77
CA ARG A 41 25.96 22.58 -12.87
C ARG A 41 25.08 21.70 -13.76
N ASP A 42 24.04 22.28 -14.35
CA ASP A 42 23.06 21.55 -15.17
C ASP A 42 23.70 20.71 -16.29
N GLY A 43 24.72 21.24 -16.97
CA GLY A 43 25.46 20.50 -18.00
C GLY A 43 26.17 19.25 -17.45
N GLU A 44 26.73 19.35 -16.24
CA GLU A 44 27.41 18.23 -15.57
C GLU A 44 26.41 17.16 -15.12
N VAL A 45 25.25 17.60 -14.63
CA VAL A 45 24.13 16.70 -14.28
C VAL A 45 23.61 15.99 -15.53
N ASN A 46 23.44 16.69 -16.64
CA ASN A 46 22.99 16.10 -17.91
C ASN A 46 23.94 15.01 -18.43
N ASP A 47 25.25 15.27 -18.36
CA ASP A 47 26.26 14.30 -18.78
C ASP A 47 26.31 13.08 -17.85
N ALA A 48 26.14 13.29 -16.54
CA ALA A 48 26.07 12.22 -15.55
C ALA A 48 24.79 11.38 -15.69
N LEU A 49 23.64 12.01 -15.98
CA LEU A 49 22.37 11.33 -16.16
C LEU A 49 22.44 10.28 -17.26
N ARG A 50 23.19 10.51 -18.35
CA ARG A 50 23.38 9.50 -19.41
C ARG A 50 24.02 8.19 -18.91
N GLN A 51 24.75 8.24 -17.80
CA GLN A 51 25.36 7.05 -17.18
C GLN A 51 24.46 6.36 -16.16
N VAL A 52 23.41 7.04 -15.69
CA VAL A 52 22.48 6.58 -14.65
C VAL A 52 21.11 6.23 -15.27
N ALA A 53 20.82 6.72 -16.48
CA ALA A 53 19.53 6.68 -17.17
C ALA A 53 19.16 5.33 -17.82
N ASN A 54 19.95 4.26 -17.63
CA ASN A 54 19.72 2.99 -18.34
C ASN A 54 18.41 2.27 -17.95
N ASN A 55 17.70 2.73 -16.91
CA ASN A 55 16.49 2.08 -16.38
C ASN A 55 15.26 2.99 -16.42
N TYR A 56 14.94 3.56 -17.59
CA TYR A 56 13.65 4.23 -17.80
C TYR A 56 12.55 3.16 -17.99
N THR A 57 11.98 2.65 -16.91
CA THR A 57 11.00 1.55 -16.96
C THR A 57 9.57 2.08 -17.10
N GLY A 58 9.21 2.70 -18.23
CA GLY A 58 7.83 3.04 -18.60
C GLY A 58 7.02 3.92 -17.62
N ARG A 59 7.65 4.36 -16.53
CA ARG A 59 7.20 5.35 -15.55
C ARG A 59 8.06 6.58 -15.81
N ASP A 60 7.52 7.78 -15.69
CA ASP A 60 8.24 9.04 -15.93
C ASP A 60 9.31 9.37 -14.88
N ARG A 61 9.99 8.34 -14.33
CA ARG A 61 10.97 8.40 -13.26
C ARG A 61 12.14 7.47 -13.56
N TYR A 62 13.34 7.93 -13.23
CA TYR A 62 14.53 7.11 -13.14
C TYR A 62 14.48 6.28 -11.86
N ILE A 63 14.83 5.00 -11.96
CA ILE A 63 14.97 4.09 -10.81
C ILE A 63 16.44 3.66 -10.65
N PRO A 64 16.87 3.26 -9.43
CA PRO A 64 18.24 2.80 -9.23
C PRO A 64 18.51 1.50 -10.01
N GLU A 65 19.74 1.30 -10.46
CA GLU A 65 20.15 0.08 -11.15
C GLU A 65 20.16 -1.16 -10.23
N GLU A 66 19.77 -2.32 -10.77
CA GLU A 66 19.72 -3.61 -10.05
C GLU A 66 21.06 -3.96 -9.39
N ASN A 67 22.17 -3.69 -10.09
CA ASN A 67 23.53 -3.94 -9.61
C ASN A 67 23.88 -3.20 -8.29
N ILE A 68 23.24 -2.05 -8.01
CA ILE A 68 23.46 -1.28 -6.78
C ILE A 68 22.92 -2.05 -5.57
N PHE A 69 21.85 -2.83 -5.78
CA PHE A 69 21.25 -3.67 -4.75
C PHE A 69 22.04 -4.95 -4.53
N ILE A 70 22.61 -5.56 -5.58
CA ILE A 70 23.47 -6.74 -5.47
C ILE A 70 24.66 -6.47 -4.54
N HIS A 71 25.28 -5.29 -4.63
CA HIS A 71 26.35 -4.91 -3.71
C HIS A 71 25.87 -4.65 -2.28
N GLY A 72 24.64 -4.16 -2.06
CA GLY A 72 24.13 -3.99 -0.70
C GLY A 72 23.61 -5.29 -0.05
N LEU A 73 23.48 -6.38 -0.82
CA LEU A 73 23.32 -7.75 -0.31
C LEU A 73 24.63 -8.40 0.16
N THR A 74 25.77 -7.69 0.05
CA THR A 74 27.03 -8.14 0.67
C THR A 74 27.08 -7.90 2.18
N TRP A 75 25.99 -7.37 2.77
CA TRP A 75 25.82 -7.14 4.21
C TRP A 75 26.89 -6.24 4.83
N MET A 76 27.61 -5.48 3.99
CA MET A 76 28.62 -4.52 4.43
C MET A 76 27.92 -3.34 5.12
N PRO A 77 28.26 -2.98 6.37
CA PRO A 77 27.67 -1.85 7.07
C PRO A 77 28.11 -0.53 6.42
N ASP A 78 27.13 0.26 6.02
CA ASP A 78 27.35 1.58 5.44
C ASP A 78 27.15 2.68 6.49
N ASN A 79 27.75 3.85 6.28
CA ASN A 79 27.48 5.04 7.08
C ASN A 79 27.15 6.25 6.16
N PRO A 80 25.90 6.75 6.13
CA PRO A 80 24.76 6.32 6.95
C PRO A 80 24.17 4.99 6.47
N GLU A 81 23.72 4.18 7.43
CA GLU A 81 22.96 2.96 7.18
C GLU A 81 21.51 3.34 6.82
N LEU A 82 21.02 2.81 5.70
CA LEU A 82 19.63 2.99 5.26
C LEU A 82 18.77 1.76 5.56
N ARG A 83 19.40 0.59 5.67
CA ARG A 83 18.70 -0.68 5.88
C ARG A 83 18.34 -0.84 7.35
N ASP A 84 17.07 -1.03 7.61
CA ASP A 84 16.57 -1.50 8.89
C ASP A 84 16.54 -3.04 8.85
N PHE A 85 17.54 -3.68 9.44
CA PHE A 85 17.67 -5.14 9.38
C PHE A 85 16.54 -5.88 10.10
N ASP A 86 15.86 -5.25 11.06
CA ASP A 86 14.70 -5.88 11.71
C ASP A 86 13.51 -5.95 10.76
N ALA A 87 13.33 -4.92 9.93
CA ALA A 87 12.32 -4.90 8.86
C ALA A 87 12.61 -5.97 7.79
N PHE A 88 13.86 -6.12 7.36
CA PHE A 88 14.29 -7.18 6.44
C PHE A 88 14.06 -8.58 7.03
N ASP A 89 14.47 -8.79 8.29
CA ASP A 89 14.32 -10.06 9.00
C ASP A 89 12.86 -10.46 9.11
N PHE A 90 11.94 -9.52 9.38
CA PHE A 90 10.51 -9.79 9.49
C PHE A 90 9.94 -10.38 8.20
N ILE A 91 10.21 -9.75 7.05
CA ILE A 91 9.70 -10.18 5.75
C ILE A 91 10.27 -11.57 5.37
N VAL A 92 11.57 -11.76 5.58
CA VAL A 92 12.24 -13.03 5.29
C VAL A 92 11.73 -14.16 6.20
N LYS A 93 11.48 -13.89 7.48
CA LYS A 93 10.89 -14.87 8.41
C LYS A 93 9.48 -15.24 7.98
N ALA A 94 8.63 -14.27 7.64
CA ALA A 94 7.27 -14.52 7.14
C ALA A 94 7.28 -15.40 5.88
N LEU A 95 8.16 -15.13 4.92
CA LEU A 95 8.33 -15.99 3.75
C LEU A 95 8.86 -17.38 4.10
N ASN A 96 9.85 -17.49 4.99
CA ASN A 96 10.40 -18.77 5.43
C ASN A 96 9.39 -19.64 6.19
N GLU A 97 8.40 -19.04 6.85
CA GLU A 97 7.25 -19.76 7.41
C GLU A 97 6.38 -20.33 6.28
N ARG A 98 6.02 -19.52 5.28
CA ARG A 98 5.29 -20.01 4.09
C ARG A 98 6.05 -21.08 3.32
N ILE A 99 7.37 -20.99 3.20
CA ILE A 99 8.22 -22.02 2.57
C ILE A 99 8.15 -23.35 3.35
N ARG A 100 8.10 -23.29 4.69
CA ARG A 100 7.96 -24.49 5.53
C ARG A 100 6.57 -25.11 5.41
N ASP A 101 5.53 -24.29 5.31
CA ASP A 101 4.14 -24.74 5.27
C ASP A 101 3.72 -25.24 3.88
N ASP A 102 4.07 -24.52 2.81
CA ASP A 102 3.55 -24.75 1.45
C ASP A 102 4.62 -25.28 0.47
N GLY A 103 5.90 -25.20 0.83
CA GLY A 103 7.03 -25.42 -0.07
C GLY A 103 7.38 -24.19 -0.91
N ILE A 104 8.65 -24.10 -1.34
CA ILE A 104 9.23 -22.88 -1.92
C ILE A 104 8.54 -22.36 -3.19
N ARG A 105 7.95 -23.25 -4.01
CA ARG A 105 7.30 -22.87 -5.26
C ARG A 105 5.98 -22.13 -5.06
N GLU A 106 5.26 -22.49 -4.01
CA GLU A 106 3.93 -21.94 -3.70
C GLU A 106 3.99 -20.86 -2.61
N ALA A 107 5.09 -20.80 -1.86
CA ALA A 107 5.30 -19.83 -0.80
C ALA A 107 5.23 -18.39 -1.32
N GLN A 108 4.22 -17.66 -0.85
CA GLN A 108 4.02 -16.26 -1.15
C GLN A 108 3.40 -15.55 0.05
N VAL A 109 3.70 -14.26 0.19
CA VAL A 109 3.07 -13.38 1.18
C VAL A 109 2.50 -12.15 0.48
N ASP A 110 1.38 -11.65 0.95
CA ASP A 110 0.85 -10.38 0.43
C ASP A 110 1.63 -9.20 1.05
N ARG A 111 2.07 -8.27 0.19
CA ARG A 111 2.82 -7.06 0.56
C ARG A 111 2.06 -6.22 1.58
N GLY A 112 0.78 -5.96 1.34
CA GLY A 112 -0.02 -5.14 2.23
C GLY A 112 -0.19 -5.82 3.59
N VAL A 113 -0.53 -7.11 3.58
CA VAL A 113 -0.71 -7.88 4.82
C VAL A 113 0.57 -7.96 5.64
N VAL A 114 1.71 -8.29 5.02
CA VAL A 114 2.99 -8.41 5.75
C VAL A 114 3.45 -7.07 6.31
N VAL A 115 3.19 -5.96 5.60
CA VAL A 115 3.46 -4.60 6.12
C VAL A 115 2.59 -4.31 7.34
N GLU A 116 1.28 -4.57 7.29
CA GLU A 116 0.41 -4.34 8.45
C GLU A 116 0.78 -5.22 9.65
N GLN A 117 1.16 -6.48 9.43
CA GLN A 117 1.62 -7.38 10.48
C GLN A 117 2.94 -6.90 11.12
N ALA A 118 3.88 -6.42 10.31
CA ALA A 118 5.14 -5.84 10.79
C ALA A 118 4.90 -4.60 11.65
N VAL A 119 4.03 -3.70 11.19
CA VAL A 119 3.63 -2.49 11.94
C VAL A 119 2.92 -2.86 13.24
N GLY A 120 2.03 -3.85 13.20
CA GLY A 120 1.38 -4.39 14.40
C GLY A 120 2.36 -4.99 15.41
N SER A 121 3.52 -5.45 14.94
CA SER A 121 4.62 -5.95 15.77
C SER A 121 5.59 -4.85 16.24
N GLY A 122 5.31 -3.58 15.94
CA GLY A 122 6.09 -2.42 16.39
C GLY A 122 7.14 -1.92 15.41
N LEU A 123 7.21 -2.44 14.18
CA LEU A 123 8.16 -1.98 13.17
C LEU A 123 7.68 -0.73 12.43
N ASN A 124 8.62 0.08 11.95
CA ASN A 124 8.31 1.27 11.17
C ASN A 124 7.79 0.89 9.76
N ARG A 125 6.61 1.38 9.37
CA ARG A 125 6.01 1.09 8.05
C ARG A 125 6.95 1.40 6.90
N THR A 126 7.50 2.62 6.86
CA THR A 126 8.37 3.08 5.78
C THR A 126 9.61 2.19 5.68
N ALA A 127 10.18 1.77 6.81
CA ALA A 127 11.32 0.85 6.83
C ALA A 127 10.96 -0.53 6.25
N VAL A 128 9.78 -1.06 6.57
CA VAL A 128 9.28 -2.35 6.03
C VAL A 128 9.00 -2.25 4.54
N GLU A 129 8.27 -1.22 4.10
CA GLU A 129 8.02 -1.01 2.68
C GLU A 129 9.33 -0.81 1.90
N ALA A 130 10.30 -0.09 2.46
CA ALA A 130 11.62 0.09 1.87
C ALA A 130 12.40 -1.23 1.80
N ALA A 131 12.33 -2.07 2.83
CA ALA A 131 12.94 -3.40 2.81
C ALA A 131 12.35 -4.28 1.71
N ILE A 132 11.02 -4.29 1.52
CA ILE A 132 10.37 -5.03 0.43
C ILE A 132 10.84 -4.49 -0.92
N THR A 133 10.72 -3.18 -1.15
CA THR A 133 11.10 -2.55 -2.42
C THR A 133 12.58 -2.78 -2.73
N TYR A 134 13.45 -2.70 -1.72
CA TYR A 134 14.87 -3.02 -1.84
C TYR A 134 15.10 -4.48 -2.26
N MET A 135 14.43 -5.44 -1.62
CA MET A 135 14.56 -6.86 -1.96
C MET A 135 13.99 -7.20 -3.34
N VAL A 136 12.96 -6.50 -3.80
CA VAL A 136 12.42 -6.62 -5.15
C VAL A 136 13.43 -6.10 -6.18
N PHE A 137 13.97 -4.89 -5.97
CA PHE A 137 15.00 -4.34 -6.86
C PHE A 137 16.33 -5.10 -6.82
N GLY A 138 16.65 -5.75 -5.69
CA GLY A 138 17.78 -6.66 -5.56
C GLY A 138 17.51 -8.08 -6.04
N ASN A 139 16.35 -8.33 -6.66
CA ASN A 139 15.98 -9.63 -7.23
C ASN A 139 16.04 -10.79 -6.23
N LEU A 140 15.83 -10.51 -4.93
CA LEU A 140 15.58 -11.52 -3.90
C LEU A 140 14.11 -11.91 -3.84
N LEU A 141 13.25 -10.95 -4.17
CA LEU A 141 11.81 -11.12 -4.26
C LEU A 141 11.33 -10.75 -5.66
N ALA A 142 10.33 -11.47 -6.14
CA ALA A 142 9.50 -11.07 -7.25
C ALA A 142 8.15 -10.58 -6.71
N GLU A 143 7.69 -9.42 -7.20
CA GLU A 143 6.38 -8.86 -6.87
C GLU A 143 5.45 -8.95 -8.09
N SER A 144 4.27 -9.55 -7.93
CA SER A 144 3.27 -9.68 -9.01
C SER A 144 1.86 -9.57 -8.47
N ASN A 145 1.16 -8.50 -8.91
CA ASN A 145 0.05 -7.91 -8.13
C ASN A 145 0.61 -7.65 -6.69
N GLY A 146 -0.07 -7.23 -5.63
CA GLY A 146 0.58 -7.15 -4.30
C GLY A 146 1.20 -8.43 -3.68
N SER A 147 1.47 -9.52 -4.41
CA SER A 147 2.05 -10.77 -3.89
C SER A 147 3.57 -10.80 -4.03
N LEU A 148 4.26 -11.16 -2.96
CA LEU A 148 5.70 -11.32 -2.88
C LEU A 148 6.07 -12.80 -2.86
N ARG A 149 6.99 -13.18 -3.74
CA ARG A 149 7.57 -14.53 -3.82
C ARG A 149 9.08 -14.45 -3.78
N THR A 150 9.73 -15.48 -3.26
CA THR A 150 11.19 -15.57 -3.40
C THR A 150 11.57 -15.93 -4.83
N THR A 151 12.67 -15.36 -5.31
CA THR A 151 13.30 -15.74 -6.58
C THR A 151 14.23 -16.95 -6.41
N GLN A 152 14.51 -17.36 -5.16
CA GLN A 152 15.29 -18.55 -4.88
C GLN A 152 14.54 -19.82 -5.30
N VAL A 153 15.29 -20.79 -5.85
CA VAL A 153 14.73 -22.05 -6.36
C VAL A 153 14.83 -23.20 -5.37
N MET A 154 15.55 -23.03 -4.26
CA MET A 154 15.72 -24.05 -3.22
C MET A 154 16.04 -23.45 -1.84
N GLY A 155 15.61 -24.15 -0.79
CA GLY A 155 15.95 -23.83 0.61
C GLY A 155 15.13 -22.70 1.23
N THR A 156 15.49 -22.34 2.47
CA THR A 156 15.00 -21.13 3.13
C THR A 156 15.88 -19.94 2.79
N ILE A 157 15.27 -18.76 2.72
CA ILE A 157 15.99 -17.50 2.52
C ILE A 157 16.82 -17.21 3.78
N VAL A 158 18.07 -16.80 3.59
CA VAL A 158 18.95 -16.41 4.68
C VAL A 158 18.43 -15.12 5.32
N VAL A 159 18.32 -15.11 6.65
CA VAL A 159 17.89 -13.95 7.44
C VAL A 159 18.96 -12.84 7.38
N PRO A 160 18.68 -11.68 6.77
CA PRO A 160 19.66 -10.62 6.53
C PRO A 160 20.39 -10.10 7.77
N GLY A 161 19.66 -9.85 8.84
CA GLY A 161 20.17 -9.36 10.11
C GLY A 161 21.10 -10.35 10.79
N ASP A 162 20.87 -11.67 10.64
CA ASP A 162 21.78 -12.69 11.20
C ASP A 162 23.14 -12.62 10.51
N ARG A 163 23.16 -12.51 9.18
CA ARG A 163 24.40 -12.32 8.42
C ARG A 163 25.10 -11.00 8.73
N TRP A 164 24.34 -9.92 8.84
CA TRP A 164 24.90 -8.61 9.19
C TRP A 164 25.51 -8.61 10.60
N ARG A 165 24.83 -9.20 11.59
CA ARG A 165 25.34 -9.37 12.96
C ARG A 165 26.57 -10.27 13.00
N GLU A 166 26.59 -11.37 12.25
CA GLU A 166 27.75 -12.25 12.09
C GLU A 166 28.95 -11.51 11.51
N TRP A 167 28.74 -10.74 10.44
CA TRP A 167 29.79 -9.95 9.80
C TRP A 167 30.36 -8.88 10.74
N LYS A 168 29.49 -8.18 11.49
CA LYS A 168 29.87 -7.10 12.41
C LYS A 168 30.57 -7.63 13.66
N ARG A 169 30.42 -8.91 14.01
CA ARG A 169 31.03 -9.49 15.21
C ARG A 169 32.56 -9.36 15.15
N GLY A 170 33.10 -8.47 15.99
CA GLY A 170 34.53 -8.18 16.06
C GLY A 170 35.07 -7.22 14.99
N ARG A 171 34.20 -6.55 14.22
CA ARG A 171 34.59 -5.56 13.20
C ARG A 171 33.93 -4.21 13.48
N ASP A 172 34.75 -3.21 13.75
CA ASP A 172 34.31 -1.81 13.82
C ASP A 172 34.63 -1.08 12.49
N VAL A 173 34.19 -1.68 11.38
CA VAL A 173 34.39 -1.12 10.05
C VAL A 173 33.04 -0.78 9.49
N SER A 174 32.79 0.51 9.29
CA SER A 174 31.65 1.01 8.53
C SER A 174 32.17 1.75 7.31
N TRP A 175 31.59 1.48 6.15
CA TRP A 175 32.02 2.10 4.89
C TRP A 175 31.37 3.48 4.75
N PRO A 176 32.15 4.58 4.72
CA PRO A 176 31.59 5.92 4.61
C PRO A 176 30.93 6.12 3.24
N ARG A 177 29.73 6.67 3.25
CA ARG A 177 28.93 7.02 2.06
C ARG A 177 28.69 8.53 2.05
N PRO A 178 29.70 9.34 1.75
CA PRO A 178 29.62 10.79 1.86
C PRO A 178 28.55 11.39 0.91
N HIS A 179 28.43 10.85 -0.31
CA HIS A 179 27.39 11.27 -1.24
C HIS A 179 25.99 10.98 -0.70
N ARG A 180 25.77 9.83 -0.07
CA ARG A 180 24.49 9.47 0.56
C ARG A 180 24.12 10.42 1.69
N ALA A 181 25.06 10.67 2.61
CA ALA A 181 24.87 11.60 3.71
C ALA A 181 24.45 12.99 3.21
N ARG A 182 25.04 13.43 2.09
CA ARG A 182 24.74 14.70 1.44
C ARG A 182 23.39 14.69 0.69
N MET A 183 23.07 13.62 -0.05
CA MET A 183 21.88 13.55 -0.90
C MET A 183 20.60 13.33 -0.11
N ARG A 184 20.63 12.51 0.94
CA ARG A 184 19.43 12.11 1.70
C ARG A 184 18.53 13.28 2.12
N PRO A 185 19.03 14.37 2.76
CA PRO A 185 18.17 15.49 3.14
C PRO A 185 17.59 16.24 1.93
N ILE A 186 18.33 16.36 0.83
CA ILE A 186 17.87 17.02 -0.40
C ILE A 186 16.74 16.21 -1.05
N VAL A 187 16.93 14.90 -1.18
CA VAL A 187 15.93 13.99 -1.74
C VAL A 187 14.66 13.99 -0.89
N SER A 188 14.81 13.98 0.44
CA SER A 188 13.65 14.01 1.35
C SER A 188 12.79 15.25 1.17
N ASP A 189 13.41 16.41 0.96
CA ASP A 189 12.71 17.67 0.73
C ASP A 189 12.02 17.71 -0.64
N VAL A 190 12.71 17.26 -1.70
CA VAL A 190 12.14 17.20 -3.07
C VAL A 190 10.94 16.26 -3.12
N ILE A 191 11.08 15.04 -2.57
CA ILE A 191 9.99 14.07 -2.52
C ILE A 191 8.84 14.57 -1.64
N GLY A 192 9.13 15.22 -0.51
CA GLY A 192 8.12 15.76 0.40
C GLY A 192 7.21 16.82 -0.25
N ARG A 193 7.64 17.42 -1.37
CA ARG A 193 6.88 18.43 -2.12
C ARG A 193 6.07 17.88 -3.31
N ARG A 194 6.06 16.57 -3.56
CA ARG A 194 5.34 15.92 -4.69
C ARG A 194 3.81 16.06 -4.70
N THR A 195 3.23 16.93 -3.87
CA THR A 195 1.78 17.13 -3.69
C THR A 195 1.06 17.80 -4.88
N ASP A 196 1.64 17.77 -6.08
CA ASP A 196 1.30 18.64 -7.21
C ASP A 196 0.16 18.09 -8.10
N GLY A 197 -0.98 17.72 -7.49
CA GLY A 197 -2.23 17.55 -8.23
C GLY A 197 -2.66 16.12 -8.58
N ARG A 198 -2.12 15.10 -7.91
CA ARG A 198 -2.78 13.78 -7.87
C ARG A 198 -4.02 13.87 -6.96
N PRO A 199 -5.11 13.13 -7.22
CA PRO A 199 -6.18 12.94 -6.24
C PRO A 199 -5.56 12.54 -4.90
N SER A 200 -6.01 13.13 -3.77
CA SER A 200 -5.44 12.87 -2.44
C SER A 200 -5.29 11.37 -2.14
N HIS A 201 -6.15 10.56 -2.76
CA HIS A 201 -6.09 9.10 -2.75
C HIS A 201 -6.22 8.54 -4.17
N VAL A 202 -5.08 8.33 -4.85
CA VAL A 202 -5.04 7.68 -6.18
C VAL A 202 -5.69 6.29 -6.14
N GLU A 203 -5.52 5.57 -5.04
CA GLU A 203 -6.15 4.28 -4.77
C GLU A 203 -6.92 4.33 -3.43
N PRO A 204 -8.24 4.59 -3.44
CA PRO A 204 -9.02 4.80 -2.23
C PRO A 204 -8.97 3.63 -1.26
N LEU A 205 -9.01 2.40 -1.77
CA LEU A 205 -8.96 1.18 -0.95
C LEU A 205 -7.60 1.03 -0.25
N ALA A 206 -6.51 1.41 -0.90
CA ALA A 206 -5.17 1.36 -0.32
C ALA A 206 -4.92 2.50 0.67
N ALA A 207 -5.60 3.64 0.52
CA ALA A 207 -5.48 4.79 1.42
C ALA A 207 -6.33 4.69 2.70
N PHE A 208 -7.42 3.92 2.67
CA PHE A 208 -8.35 3.81 3.81
C PHE A 208 -7.74 3.24 5.11
N PRO A 209 -6.75 2.33 5.10
CA PRO A 209 -6.05 1.90 6.31
C PRO A 209 -5.48 3.06 7.15
N ASP A 210 -5.06 4.17 6.53
CA ASP A 210 -4.57 5.34 7.26
C ASP A 210 -5.71 6.16 7.86
N ALA A 211 -6.88 6.17 7.20
CA ALA A 211 -8.09 6.71 7.80
C ALA A 211 -8.55 5.88 9.02
N LEU A 212 -8.44 4.55 8.97
CA LEU A 212 -8.74 3.68 10.13
C LEU A 212 -7.88 4.02 11.34
N ASP A 213 -6.59 4.28 11.14
CA ASP A 213 -5.69 4.68 12.23
C ASP A 213 -6.12 6.02 12.84
N ARG A 214 -6.38 7.03 11.98
CA ARG A 214 -6.88 8.34 12.41
C ARG A 214 -8.22 8.26 13.17
N LEU A 215 -9.08 7.30 12.81
CA LEU A 215 -10.37 7.07 13.45
C LEU A 215 -10.27 6.21 14.73
N GLY A 216 -9.08 5.72 15.11
CA GLY A 216 -8.88 4.88 16.30
C GLY A 216 -9.14 3.38 16.08
N PHE A 217 -9.31 2.93 14.83
CA PHE A 217 -9.59 1.54 14.45
C PHE A 217 -8.37 0.81 13.88
N ARG A 218 -7.17 1.07 14.43
CA ARG A 218 -5.90 0.51 13.93
C ARG A 218 -5.92 -1.02 13.78
N THR A 219 -6.58 -1.74 14.69
CA THR A 219 -6.68 -3.21 14.65
C THR A 219 -7.39 -3.75 13.41
N PHE A 220 -8.19 -2.92 12.73
CA PHE A 220 -8.92 -3.31 11.51
C PHE A 220 -8.12 -3.09 10.22
N LYS A 221 -6.92 -2.49 10.27
CA LYS A 221 -6.09 -2.27 9.07
C LYS A 221 -5.77 -3.58 8.34
N VAL A 222 -5.39 -4.63 9.09
CA VAL A 222 -5.10 -5.97 8.51
C VAL A 222 -6.33 -6.54 7.81
N TRP A 223 -7.48 -6.54 8.47
CA TRP A 223 -8.73 -7.03 7.89
C TRP A 223 -9.09 -6.27 6.62
N TRP A 224 -9.00 -4.94 6.64
CA TRP A 224 -9.30 -4.09 5.49
C TRP A 224 -8.38 -4.42 4.32
N THR A 225 -7.06 -4.40 4.54
CA THR A 225 -6.05 -4.66 3.51
C THR A 225 -6.24 -6.06 2.90
N GLN A 226 -6.46 -7.07 3.73
CA GLN A 226 -6.72 -8.44 3.26
C GLN A 226 -8.01 -8.52 2.42
N THR A 227 -9.11 -7.94 2.91
CA THR A 227 -10.41 -7.98 2.22
C THR A 227 -10.36 -7.23 0.87
N ALA A 228 -9.75 -6.04 0.84
CA ALA A 228 -9.55 -5.26 -0.36
C ALA A 228 -8.69 -6.01 -1.37
N ARG A 229 -7.61 -6.63 -0.91
CA ARG A 229 -6.72 -7.41 -1.75
C ARG A 229 -7.44 -8.61 -2.38
N GLU A 230 -8.12 -9.41 -1.56
CA GLU A 230 -8.84 -10.60 -2.02
C GLU A 230 -9.89 -10.25 -3.08
N MET A 231 -10.59 -9.13 -2.89
CA MET A 231 -11.53 -8.61 -3.89
C MET A 231 -10.83 -8.26 -5.21
N LEU A 232 -9.71 -7.53 -5.14
CA LEU A 232 -8.95 -7.09 -6.32
C LEU A 232 -8.34 -8.27 -7.09
N THR A 233 -7.94 -9.35 -6.40
CA THR A 233 -7.37 -10.56 -7.04
C THR A 233 -8.40 -11.58 -7.52
N SER A 234 -9.63 -11.53 -7.02
CA SER A 234 -10.69 -12.48 -7.41
C SER A 234 -11.10 -12.29 -8.87
N ASP A 235 -10.91 -13.27 -9.76
CA ASP A 235 -11.31 -13.10 -11.17
C ASP A 235 -12.82 -12.80 -11.31
N PRO A 236 -13.24 -11.76 -12.05
CA PRO A 236 -14.64 -11.36 -12.14
C PRO A 236 -15.51 -12.39 -12.87
N SER A 237 -14.92 -13.29 -13.65
CA SER A 237 -15.63 -14.30 -14.45
C SER A 237 -15.78 -15.61 -13.68
N SER A 238 -14.74 -16.04 -12.96
CA SER A 238 -14.77 -17.31 -12.21
C SER A 238 -15.11 -17.16 -10.72
N ALA A 239 -14.98 -15.96 -10.14
CA ALA A 239 -15.20 -15.70 -8.72
C ALA A 239 -16.09 -14.46 -8.47
N ALA A 240 -17.07 -14.23 -9.36
CA ALA A 240 -17.98 -13.09 -9.31
C ALA A 240 -18.67 -12.92 -7.94
N THR A 241 -19.17 -14.03 -7.38
CA THR A 241 -19.82 -14.08 -6.07
C THR A 241 -18.92 -13.57 -4.95
N ALA A 242 -17.68 -14.06 -4.88
CA ALA A 242 -16.73 -13.66 -3.85
C ALA A 242 -16.42 -12.15 -3.96
N ARG A 243 -16.18 -11.67 -5.18
CA ARG A 243 -15.93 -10.25 -5.43
C ARG A 243 -17.09 -9.36 -4.98
N ILE A 244 -18.34 -9.71 -5.26
CA ILE A 244 -19.52 -8.93 -4.81
C ILE A 244 -19.61 -8.91 -3.28
N VAL A 245 -19.41 -10.06 -2.63
CA VAL A 245 -19.48 -10.17 -1.17
C VAL A 245 -18.38 -9.32 -0.51
N LEU A 246 -17.14 -9.41 -0.99
CA LEU A 246 -16.02 -8.64 -0.47
C LEU A 246 -16.19 -7.14 -0.72
N ALA A 247 -16.65 -6.73 -1.91
CA ALA A 247 -16.96 -5.34 -2.22
C ALA A 247 -18.01 -4.76 -1.27
N ALA A 248 -19.09 -5.51 -1.02
CA ALA A 248 -20.13 -5.07 -0.11
C ALA A 248 -19.65 -5.02 1.36
N ALA A 249 -18.75 -5.92 1.77
CA ALA A 249 -18.13 -5.88 3.09
C ALA A 249 -17.23 -4.65 3.27
N LEU A 250 -16.48 -4.25 2.23
CA LEU A 250 -15.67 -3.02 2.25
C LEU A 250 -16.55 -1.76 2.33
N VAL A 251 -17.65 -1.71 1.56
CA VAL A 251 -18.64 -0.61 1.65
C VAL A 251 -19.27 -0.53 3.04
N GLU A 252 -19.70 -1.67 3.58
CA GLU A 252 -20.27 -1.76 4.94
C GLU A 252 -19.25 -1.32 5.99
N GLY A 253 -18.01 -1.81 5.90
CA GLY A 253 -16.91 -1.42 6.78
C GLY A 253 -16.64 0.08 6.72
N ALA A 254 -16.44 0.64 5.52
CA ALA A 254 -16.12 2.05 5.33
C ALA A 254 -17.13 2.98 6.00
N LEU A 255 -18.42 2.68 5.80
CA LEU A 255 -19.51 3.46 6.40
C LEU A 255 -19.61 3.22 7.91
N THR A 256 -19.44 1.98 8.37
CA THR A 256 -19.49 1.63 9.80
C THR A 256 -18.44 2.39 10.61
N PHE A 257 -17.20 2.46 10.13
CA PHE A 257 -16.11 3.11 10.87
C PHE A 257 -16.30 4.62 11.02
N VAL A 258 -17.06 5.27 10.13
CA VAL A 258 -17.31 6.72 10.23
C VAL A 258 -18.57 7.08 11.04
N VAL A 259 -19.44 6.12 11.37
CA VAL A 259 -20.66 6.38 12.17
C VAL A 259 -20.31 6.98 13.53
N HIS A 260 -19.37 6.38 14.26
CA HIS A 260 -19.01 6.86 15.60
C HIS A 260 -18.44 8.28 15.55
N HIS A 261 -17.57 8.54 14.58
CA HIS A 261 -16.95 9.85 14.35
C HIS A 261 -17.97 10.93 13.95
N ALA A 262 -18.89 10.61 13.03
CA ALA A 262 -19.94 11.54 12.64
C ALA A 262 -20.84 11.93 13.82
N ARG A 263 -21.19 10.96 14.66
CA ARG A 263 -22.03 11.16 15.83
C ARG A 263 -21.32 11.93 16.93
N SER A 264 -20.03 11.64 17.20
CA SER A 264 -19.25 12.36 18.20
C SER A 264 -19.07 13.84 17.82
N LYS A 265 -19.02 14.14 16.51
CA LYS A 265 -19.02 15.52 15.98
C LYS A 265 -20.41 16.17 15.87
N GLY A 266 -21.49 15.45 16.17
CA GLY A 266 -22.85 15.98 16.06
C GLY A 266 -23.28 16.34 14.64
N LEU A 267 -22.71 15.68 13.62
CA LEU A 267 -23.05 15.94 12.21
C LEU A 267 -24.46 15.42 11.88
N ALA A 268 -25.15 16.02 10.91
CA ALA A 268 -26.53 15.62 10.59
C ALA A 268 -26.67 14.21 9.99
N VAL A 269 -25.55 13.57 9.62
CA VAL A 269 -25.46 12.20 9.10
C VAL A 269 -25.43 11.17 10.25
N PHE A 270 -25.96 9.96 10.04
CA PHE A 270 -25.99 8.85 11.03
C PHE A 270 -26.74 9.12 12.35
N GLN A 271 -27.74 10.01 12.31
CA GLN A 271 -28.57 10.36 13.47
C GLN A 271 -29.77 9.44 13.72
N SER A 272 -30.01 8.43 12.86
CA SER A 272 -31.10 7.46 13.08
C SER A 272 -30.93 6.72 14.41
N SER A 273 -32.06 6.37 15.04
CA SER A 273 -32.09 5.49 16.21
C SER A 273 -31.52 4.10 15.92
N ASP A 274 -31.49 3.68 14.64
CA ASP A 274 -30.87 2.43 14.20
C ASP A 274 -29.39 2.32 14.63
N PHE A 275 -28.69 3.46 14.70
CA PHE A 275 -27.27 3.53 15.07
C PHE A 275 -27.03 3.74 16.57
N GLN A 276 -28.08 3.65 17.41
CA GLN A 276 -27.92 3.60 18.88
C GLN A 276 -27.54 2.20 19.36
N LYS A 277 -27.80 1.16 18.56
CA LYS A 277 -27.41 -0.22 18.85
C LYS A 277 -25.92 -0.44 18.56
N THR A 278 -25.40 -1.58 18.98
CA THR A 278 -24.06 -2.05 18.62
C THR A 278 -23.92 -2.27 17.10
N PRO A 279 -22.71 -2.07 16.53
CA PRO A 279 -22.48 -2.19 15.09
C PRO A 279 -22.93 -3.51 14.45
N GLU A 280 -22.93 -4.62 15.19
CA GLU A 280 -23.40 -5.93 14.70
C GLU A 280 -24.87 -5.97 14.28
N HIS A 281 -25.68 -4.99 14.71
CA HIS A 281 -27.10 -4.89 14.37
C HIS A 281 -27.39 -3.92 13.21
N TRP A 282 -26.38 -3.18 12.75
CA TRP A 282 -26.55 -2.22 11.67
C TRP A 282 -26.65 -2.95 10.34
N LYS A 283 -27.59 -2.51 9.49
CA LYS A 283 -27.72 -3.07 8.15
C LYS A 283 -27.02 -2.14 7.16
N ILE A 284 -26.30 -2.73 6.21
CA ILE A 284 -25.69 -1.99 5.10
C ILE A 284 -26.65 -1.00 4.41
N VAL A 285 -27.93 -1.36 4.24
CA VAL A 285 -28.93 -0.48 3.61
C VAL A 285 -29.22 0.77 4.46
N ASP A 286 -29.25 0.63 5.78
CA ASP A 286 -29.49 1.74 6.69
C ASP A 286 -28.25 2.65 6.75
N LEU A 287 -27.05 2.06 6.76
CA LEU A 287 -25.77 2.78 6.62
C LEU A 287 -25.74 3.61 5.33
N ILE A 288 -26.04 3.02 4.17
CA ILE A 288 -26.06 3.71 2.87
C ILE A 288 -27.08 4.85 2.87
N ARG A 289 -28.31 4.57 3.33
CA ARG A 289 -29.38 5.58 3.36
C ARG A 289 -28.98 6.76 4.23
N SER A 290 -28.42 6.49 5.40
CA SER A 290 -28.02 7.55 6.31
C SER A 290 -26.79 8.31 5.83
N ALA A 291 -25.83 7.64 5.21
CA ALA A 291 -24.63 8.26 4.64
C ALA A 291 -24.96 9.25 3.51
N ALA A 292 -26.06 9.03 2.80
CA ALA A 292 -26.57 9.94 1.77
C ALA A 292 -27.54 11.02 2.31
N SER A 293 -27.82 11.02 3.61
CA SER A 293 -28.64 12.04 4.28
C SER A 293 -27.77 13.10 4.96
N GLY A 294 -28.38 14.17 5.48
CA GLY A 294 -27.67 15.22 6.23
C GLY A 294 -27.24 16.42 5.38
N GLY A 295 -27.68 16.51 4.12
CA GLY A 295 -27.46 17.67 3.25
C GLY A 295 -25.97 17.94 3.04
N LYS A 296 -25.48 19.07 3.58
CA LYS A 296 -24.06 19.45 3.50
C LYS A 296 -23.11 18.46 4.21
N ASP A 297 -23.61 17.72 5.19
CA ASP A 297 -22.84 16.76 5.98
C ASP A 297 -22.88 15.34 5.37
N ALA A 298 -23.58 15.16 4.25
CA ALA A 298 -23.69 13.86 3.59
C ALA A 298 -22.31 13.34 3.17
N VAL A 299 -22.10 12.05 3.44
CA VAL A 299 -20.93 11.29 3.02
C VAL A 299 -21.06 10.90 1.56
N LEU A 300 -22.24 10.37 1.18
CA LEU A 300 -22.49 9.84 -0.16
C LEU A 300 -23.27 10.81 -1.04
N THR A 301 -22.87 10.92 -2.31
CA THR A 301 -23.70 11.51 -3.35
C THR A 301 -24.90 10.60 -3.67
N GLN A 302 -25.94 11.16 -4.30
CA GLN A 302 -27.11 10.39 -4.68
C GLN A 302 -26.77 9.26 -5.67
N ASP A 303 -25.84 9.50 -6.59
CA ASP A 303 -25.35 8.46 -7.52
C ASP A 303 -24.60 7.35 -6.78
N ALA A 304 -23.75 7.70 -5.81
CA ALA A 304 -23.04 6.73 -4.99
C ALA A 304 -23.98 5.89 -4.14
N LYS A 305 -25.01 6.52 -3.58
CA LYS A 305 -26.10 5.85 -2.86
C LYS A 305 -26.77 4.79 -3.74
N VAL A 306 -27.21 5.16 -4.94
CA VAL A 306 -27.92 4.23 -5.85
C VAL A 306 -27.06 3.02 -6.20
N ARG A 307 -25.78 3.23 -6.52
CA ARG A 307 -24.85 2.12 -6.81
C ARG A 307 -24.60 1.25 -5.58
N ALA A 308 -24.38 1.85 -4.41
CA ALA A 308 -24.21 1.10 -3.16
C ALA A 308 -25.45 0.29 -2.78
N GLU A 309 -26.66 0.82 -2.99
CA GLU A 309 -27.91 0.08 -2.79
C GLU A 309 -28.04 -1.10 -3.77
N THR A 310 -27.62 -0.93 -5.03
CA THR A 310 -27.58 -2.02 -6.01
C THR A 310 -26.60 -3.12 -5.60
N LEU A 311 -25.41 -2.74 -5.12
CA LEU A 311 -24.44 -3.68 -4.56
C LEU A 311 -25.00 -4.41 -3.32
N ALA A 312 -25.67 -3.70 -2.41
CA ALA A 312 -26.30 -4.31 -1.24
C ALA A 312 -27.40 -5.33 -1.64
N ARG A 313 -28.20 -5.03 -2.67
CA ARG A 313 -29.17 -5.98 -3.24
C ARG A 313 -28.50 -7.19 -3.89
N ALA A 314 -27.42 -6.98 -4.64
CA ALA A 314 -26.65 -8.07 -5.24
C ALA A 314 -26.07 -9.02 -4.17
N ARG A 315 -25.49 -8.48 -3.10
CA ARG A 315 -25.04 -9.27 -1.93
C ARG A 315 -26.19 -10.07 -1.29
N GLN A 316 -27.37 -9.46 -1.15
CA GLN A 316 -28.53 -10.16 -0.57
C GLN A 316 -29.00 -11.35 -1.42
N ARG A 317 -28.92 -11.26 -2.75
CA ARG A 317 -29.23 -12.39 -3.66
C ARG A 317 -28.30 -13.59 -3.46
N ILE A 318 -27.07 -13.36 -2.99
CA ILE A 318 -26.06 -14.39 -2.72
C ILE A 318 -26.28 -15.07 -1.35
N HIS A 319 -27.11 -14.50 -0.48
CA HIS A 319 -27.35 -15.06 0.84
C HIS A 319 -28.13 -16.38 0.74
N ALA A 320 -27.53 -17.48 1.19
CA ALA A 320 -28.08 -18.84 1.05
C ALA A 320 -29.54 -18.97 1.53
N GLY A 321 -29.87 -18.36 2.67
CA GLY A 321 -31.24 -18.36 3.20
C GLY A 321 -32.26 -17.65 2.29
N ARG A 322 -31.84 -16.63 1.54
CA ARG A 322 -32.70 -15.96 0.55
C ARG A 322 -32.72 -16.73 -0.76
N MET A 323 -31.60 -17.28 -1.20
CA MET A 323 -31.54 -18.12 -2.39
C MET A 323 -32.54 -19.26 -2.34
N MET A 324 -32.69 -19.93 -1.19
CA MET A 324 -33.68 -21.00 -1.01
C MET A 324 -35.13 -20.53 -1.16
N VAL A 325 -35.42 -19.26 -0.89
CA VAL A 325 -36.78 -18.68 -0.95
C VAL A 325 -37.05 -18.04 -2.32
N GLU A 326 -36.11 -17.25 -2.82
CA GLU A 326 -36.26 -16.40 -4.02
C GLU A 326 -35.86 -17.13 -5.30
N HIS A 327 -34.99 -18.14 -5.22
CA HIS A 327 -34.46 -18.89 -6.36
C HIS A 327 -34.52 -20.42 -6.13
N PRO A 328 -35.72 -21.01 -6.00
CA PRO A 328 -35.87 -22.44 -5.73
C PRO A 328 -35.31 -23.34 -6.84
N GLY A 329 -35.09 -22.81 -8.04
CA GLY A 329 -34.53 -23.52 -9.19
C GLY A 329 -33.01 -23.56 -9.27
N GLY A 330 -32.27 -22.92 -8.35
CA GLY A 330 -30.81 -22.90 -8.36
C GLY A 330 -30.21 -21.52 -8.05
N PRO A 331 -28.87 -21.40 -8.02
CA PRO A 331 -28.22 -20.15 -7.67
C PRO A 331 -28.53 -19.03 -8.67
N PRO A 332 -28.55 -17.75 -8.24
CA PRO A 332 -28.73 -16.63 -9.14
C PRO A 332 -27.58 -16.58 -10.16
N ASP A 333 -27.91 -16.29 -11.41
CA ASP A 333 -26.90 -15.97 -12.41
C ASP A 333 -26.28 -14.62 -12.07
N ILE A 334 -24.99 -14.62 -11.75
CA ILE A 334 -24.21 -13.43 -11.39
C ILE A 334 -23.25 -13.18 -12.53
N LYS A 335 -23.46 -12.06 -13.21
CA LYS A 335 -22.69 -11.77 -14.41
C LYS A 335 -21.35 -11.09 -14.07
N PRO A 336 -20.30 -11.29 -14.87
CA PRO A 336 -18.98 -10.69 -14.62
C PRO A 336 -19.01 -9.15 -14.53
N GLU A 337 -19.91 -8.50 -15.25
CA GLU A 337 -20.13 -7.04 -15.16
C GLU A 337 -20.68 -6.59 -13.80
N GLU A 338 -21.54 -7.39 -13.15
CA GLU A 338 -22.02 -7.08 -11.80
C GLU A 338 -20.85 -7.10 -10.80
N ALA A 339 -19.90 -8.03 -10.97
CA ALA A 339 -18.71 -8.11 -10.15
C ALA A 339 -17.72 -6.96 -10.40
N ARG A 340 -17.57 -6.50 -11.65
CA ARG A 340 -16.76 -5.30 -11.98
C ARG A 340 -17.40 -4.03 -11.42
N ASP A 341 -18.72 -3.89 -11.55
CA ASP A 341 -19.46 -2.75 -10.99
C ASP A 341 -19.41 -2.71 -9.47
N ALA A 342 -19.43 -3.89 -8.81
CA ALA A 342 -19.27 -4.00 -7.36
C ALA A 342 -17.92 -3.45 -6.89
N GLN A 343 -16.81 -3.80 -7.55
CA GLN A 343 -15.49 -3.26 -7.24
C GLN A 343 -15.46 -1.74 -7.41
N ALA A 344 -15.92 -1.23 -8.56
CA ALA A 344 -15.95 0.20 -8.83
C ALA A 344 -16.84 0.97 -7.83
N THR A 345 -17.89 0.32 -7.31
CA THR A 345 -18.75 0.87 -6.26
C THR A 345 -18.01 0.94 -4.92
N ALA A 346 -17.26 -0.09 -4.54
CA ALA A 346 -16.45 -0.09 -3.32
C ALA A 346 -15.37 1.01 -3.35
N GLU A 347 -14.67 1.16 -4.48
CA GLU A 347 -13.69 2.23 -4.67
C GLU A 347 -14.31 3.63 -4.57
N MET A 348 -15.46 3.84 -5.23
CA MET A 348 -16.19 5.10 -5.22
C MET A 348 -16.70 5.49 -3.82
N VAL A 349 -17.32 4.55 -3.11
CA VAL A 349 -17.79 4.79 -1.73
C VAL A 349 -16.61 5.11 -0.81
N THR A 350 -15.53 4.32 -0.88
CA THR A 350 -14.34 4.54 -0.05
C THR A 350 -13.73 5.92 -0.32
N ARG A 351 -13.66 6.34 -1.59
CA ARG A 351 -13.20 7.68 -1.97
C ARG A 351 -14.05 8.78 -1.32
N GLN A 352 -15.38 8.68 -1.42
CA GLN A 352 -16.26 9.70 -0.84
C GLN A 352 -16.18 9.73 0.70
N VAL A 353 -15.94 8.58 1.35
CA VAL A 353 -15.66 8.55 2.78
C VAL A 353 -14.36 9.28 3.11
N LEU A 354 -13.28 9.04 2.35
CA LEU A 354 -12.00 9.72 2.54
C LEU A 354 -12.11 11.24 2.34
N GLU A 355 -12.75 11.67 1.24
CA GLU A 355 -13.03 13.09 0.97
C GLU A 355 -13.91 13.73 2.06
N TRP A 356 -14.84 12.97 2.64
CA TRP A 356 -15.65 13.43 3.76
C TRP A 356 -14.84 13.54 5.05
N LEU A 357 -13.91 12.62 5.32
CA LEU A 357 -12.99 12.69 6.46
C LEU A 357 -12.02 13.86 6.35
N ASP A 358 -11.56 14.19 5.14
CA ASP A 358 -10.72 15.37 4.93
C ASP A 358 -11.47 16.67 5.24
N ARG A 359 -12.77 16.72 4.93
CA ARG A 359 -13.67 17.84 5.32
C ARG A 359 -14.04 17.82 6.81
N ASN A 360 -13.98 16.66 7.45
CA ASN A 360 -14.38 16.43 8.84
C ASN A 360 -13.30 15.65 9.60
N PRO A 361 -12.10 16.21 9.84
CA PRO A 361 -10.94 15.45 10.31
C PRO A 361 -11.15 14.82 11.70
N PRO A 362 -10.68 13.59 11.97
CA PRO A 362 -10.58 13.04 13.33
C PRO A 362 -9.77 13.97 14.25
N ASN A 363 -10.17 14.08 15.51
CA ASN A 363 -9.52 14.96 16.50
C ASN A 363 -8.20 14.40 16.99
#